data_AF-A0A7C3JT13-F1
#
_entry.id   AF-A0A7C3JT13-F1
#
_cell.length_a   1.000
_cell.length_b   1.000
_cell.length_c   1.000
_cell.angle_alpha   90.00
_cell.angle_beta   90.00
_cell.angle_gamma   90.00
#
_symmetry.space_group_name_H-M   'P 1'
#
loop_
_entity.id
_entity.type
_entity.pdbx_description
1 polymer ?
#
loop_
_entity_poly.entity_id
_entity_poly.type
_entity_poly.pdbx_seq_one_letter_code
_entity_poly.pdbx_strand_id
1 'polypeptide(L)'
;MTKEEIRLQEDRERKANWKRWGPYLSERQWGTVREDYSAGGTAWDYFPHDHGRSRAYRWGEDGLGGISDRHQYICFALALWNGRDPILKERLFGLTGNEGNHGEDVKEYYFYLDSTPTHSYMKFLYKYPHAEFPYARLAEENRRRGKHDLEFELIDTGIFDGDRYFDVFIEYAKATPDDILIRIDTVNRGPEAAELHLLPTVWFRNTWSWGLDERKPRLRQDGSVEIAAIRLDHYYYGRRWLYCEGSPELLFTENETNNRRLFGSDNNSPYVKDGINDYLVLGRKNAVNPEASGTKASAHYTTTVAPGQTFTLRLRLTDASPATVKPL
;
A
#
# COMPACT_ATOMS: atom_id res chain seq x y z
N MET A 1 16.76 25.95 19.14
CA MET A 1 16.00 25.32 18.05
C MET A 1 15.46 23.98 18.50
N THR A 2 14.21 23.66 18.17
CA THR A 2 13.65 22.30 18.33
C THR A 2 14.39 21.32 17.41
N LYS A 3 14.22 20.01 17.63
CA LYS A 3 14.77 18.99 16.71
C LYS A 3 14.27 19.17 15.28
N GLU A 4 13.01 19.58 15.11
CA GLU A 4 12.44 19.80 13.78
C GLU A 4 13.01 21.04 13.08
N GLU A 5 13.24 22.13 13.82
CA GLU A 5 13.90 23.33 13.27
C GLU A 5 15.33 23.01 12.78
N ILE A 6 16.06 22.15 13.49
CA ILE A 6 17.37 21.67 13.05
C ILE A 6 17.25 20.90 11.73
N ARG A 7 16.31 19.95 11.62
CA ARG A 7 16.11 19.18 10.39
C ARG A 7 15.70 20.05 9.21
N LEU A 8 14.84 21.05 9.44
CA LEU A 8 14.44 22.02 8.41
C LEU A 8 15.62 22.88 7.94
N GLN A 9 16.52 23.26 8.85
CA GLN A 9 17.74 23.97 8.50
C GLN A 9 18.70 23.07 7.70
N GLU A 10 18.89 21.82 8.11
CA GLU A 10 19.72 20.85 7.39
C GLU A 10 19.19 20.55 5.98
N ASP A 11 17.87 20.46 5.81
CA ASP A 11 17.20 20.31 4.50
C ASP A 11 17.42 21.54 3.62
N ARG A 12 17.23 22.75 4.18
CA ARG A 12 17.45 24.03 3.49
C ARG A 12 18.90 24.21 3.04
N GLU A 13 19.85 23.83 3.89
CA GLU A 13 21.28 23.89 3.63
C GLU A 13 21.79 22.68 2.83
N ARG A 14 20.93 21.71 2.49
CA ARG A 14 21.26 20.46 1.80
C ARG A 14 22.31 19.60 2.52
N LYS A 15 22.40 19.69 3.84
CA LYS A 15 23.22 18.82 4.69
C LYS A 15 22.59 17.43 4.84
N ALA A 16 21.26 17.37 4.89
CA ALA A 16 20.49 16.13 5.02
C ALA A 16 19.16 16.26 4.27
N ASN A 17 18.83 15.25 3.45
CA ASN A 17 17.62 15.27 2.61
C ASN A 17 16.41 14.72 3.37
N TRP A 18 15.98 15.38 4.44
CA TRP A 18 14.90 14.86 5.29
C TRP A 18 13.59 14.63 4.54
N LYS A 19 13.27 15.46 3.55
CA LYS A 19 12.09 15.33 2.68
C LYS A 19 12.29 14.37 1.51
N ARG A 20 13.33 13.53 1.52
CA ARG A 20 13.52 12.51 0.48
C ARG A 20 12.37 11.51 0.48
N TRP A 21 11.96 11.07 1.66
CA TRP A 21 10.89 10.13 1.90
C TRP A 21 9.71 10.83 2.58
N GLY A 22 8.49 10.51 2.17
CA GLY A 22 7.30 11.15 2.72
C GLY A 22 6.02 10.50 2.20
N PRO A 23 4.86 11.07 2.56
CA PRO A 23 3.56 10.59 2.15
C PRO A 23 3.27 11.08 0.72
N TYR A 24 4.10 10.67 -0.23
CA TYR A 24 4.00 11.07 -1.63
C TYR A 24 3.22 10.05 -2.47
N LEU A 25 2.77 8.95 -1.87
CA LEU A 25 1.78 8.05 -2.45
C LEU A 25 0.39 8.65 -2.27
N SER A 26 -0.44 8.56 -3.30
CA SER A 26 -1.87 8.77 -3.11
C SER A 26 -2.51 7.50 -2.55
N GLU A 27 -3.66 7.62 -1.95
CA GLU A 27 -4.44 6.49 -1.47
C GLU A 27 -5.39 5.98 -2.58
N ARG A 28 -5.47 6.75 -3.67
CA ARG A 28 -6.25 6.50 -4.89
C ARG A 28 -5.52 7.12 -6.09
N GLN A 29 -5.02 6.28 -7.00
CA GLN A 29 -4.41 6.71 -8.28
C GLN A 29 -5.26 6.33 -9.50
N TRP A 30 -6.26 5.45 -9.32
CA TRP A 30 -7.23 5.05 -10.34
C TRP A 30 -8.25 6.18 -10.64
N GLY A 31 -8.84 6.14 -11.84
CA GLY A 31 -9.87 7.10 -12.28
C GLY A 31 -9.37 8.54 -12.43
N THR A 32 -8.10 8.75 -12.80
CA THR A 32 -7.49 10.08 -12.92
C THR A 32 -7.20 10.47 -14.37
N VAL A 33 -7.24 11.77 -14.65
CA VAL A 33 -6.96 12.35 -15.99
C VAL A 33 -5.56 11.97 -16.50
N ARG A 34 -4.58 11.80 -15.61
CA ARG A 34 -3.21 11.44 -16.02
C ARG A 34 -3.12 10.01 -16.55
N GLU A 35 -3.96 9.12 -16.05
CA GLU A 35 -3.98 7.71 -16.41
C GLU A 35 -5.01 7.41 -17.53
N ASP A 36 -5.62 8.44 -18.11
CA ASP A 36 -6.57 8.30 -19.21
C ASP A 36 -5.85 8.17 -20.56
N TYR A 37 -6.05 7.03 -21.20
CA TYR A 37 -5.62 6.76 -22.57
C TYR A 37 -6.81 6.30 -23.44
N SER A 38 -8.03 6.61 -23.01
CA SER A 38 -9.23 6.39 -23.81
C SER A 38 -9.25 7.31 -25.03
N ALA A 39 -9.89 6.86 -26.11
CA ALA A 39 -10.04 7.69 -27.30
C ALA A 39 -10.95 8.92 -27.08
N GLY A 40 -11.85 8.85 -26.08
CA GLY A 40 -12.89 9.86 -25.83
C GLY A 40 -12.66 10.77 -24.62
N GLY A 41 -11.57 10.61 -23.86
CA GLY A 41 -11.31 11.40 -22.66
C GLY A 41 -12.18 11.01 -21.46
N THR A 42 -12.51 9.72 -21.32
CA THR A 42 -13.35 9.15 -20.24
C THR A 42 -12.50 8.74 -19.03
N ALA A 43 -11.75 9.69 -18.46
CA ALA A 43 -10.75 9.43 -17.42
C ALA A 43 -11.26 8.65 -16.21
N TRP A 44 -12.49 8.95 -15.79
CA TRP A 44 -13.14 8.33 -14.64
C TRP A 44 -13.47 6.85 -14.85
N ASP A 45 -13.76 6.45 -16.09
CA ASP A 45 -14.20 5.08 -16.42
C ASP A 45 -13.06 4.22 -17.00
N TYR A 46 -12.01 4.85 -17.54
CA TYR A 46 -10.95 4.15 -18.29
C TYR A 46 -10.03 3.28 -17.43
N PHE A 47 -9.73 3.75 -16.21
CA PHE A 47 -8.93 3.01 -15.24
C PHE A 47 -9.70 2.92 -13.92
N PRO A 48 -10.72 2.03 -13.83
CA PRO A 48 -11.55 1.89 -12.64
C PRO A 48 -10.78 1.26 -11.48
N HIS A 49 -11.34 1.35 -10.27
CA HIS A 49 -10.78 0.76 -9.06
C HIS A 49 -10.40 -0.74 -9.23
N ASP A 50 -11.23 -1.54 -9.91
CA ASP A 50 -10.96 -2.98 -10.11
C ASP A 50 -9.61 -3.23 -10.80
N HIS A 51 -9.24 -2.36 -11.74
CA HIS A 51 -7.97 -2.49 -12.46
C HIS A 51 -6.76 -2.15 -11.59
N GLY A 52 -6.92 -1.38 -10.49
CA GLY A 52 -5.81 -0.86 -9.68
C GLY A 52 -4.86 -1.94 -9.17
N ARG A 53 -5.40 -3.12 -8.81
CA ARG A 53 -4.60 -4.26 -8.33
C ARG A 53 -3.83 -4.96 -9.46
N SER A 54 -4.32 -4.86 -10.69
CA SER A 54 -3.84 -5.64 -11.84
C SER A 54 -3.10 -4.81 -12.88
N ARG A 55 -3.18 -3.48 -12.85
CA ARG A 55 -2.59 -2.57 -13.84
C ARG A 55 -1.51 -1.70 -13.20
N ALA A 56 -0.31 -1.69 -13.77
CA ALA A 56 0.74 -0.78 -13.33
C ALA A 56 0.37 0.67 -13.71
N TYR A 57 0.59 1.59 -12.78
CA TYR A 57 0.38 3.02 -13.02
C TYR A 57 1.55 3.60 -13.78
N ARG A 58 1.31 4.64 -14.59
CA ARG A 58 2.37 5.28 -15.37
C ARG A 58 2.90 6.54 -14.68
N TRP A 59 2.03 7.36 -14.12
CA TRP A 59 2.40 8.71 -13.64
C TRP A 59 2.49 8.84 -12.13
N GLY A 60 2.05 7.83 -11.41
CA GLY A 60 2.23 7.75 -9.96
C GLY A 60 2.10 6.34 -9.45
N GLU A 61 1.84 6.18 -8.17
CA GLU A 61 1.50 4.94 -7.49
C GLU A 61 0.52 5.27 -6.36
N ASP A 62 -0.25 4.26 -5.93
CA ASP A 62 -1.09 4.36 -4.74
C ASP A 62 -0.76 3.30 -3.68
N GLY A 63 -1.15 3.58 -2.44
CA GLY A 63 -1.00 2.65 -1.33
C GLY A 63 -1.60 3.17 -0.02
N LEU A 64 -2.22 2.28 0.74
CA LEU A 64 -2.87 2.61 2.02
C LEU A 64 -1.84 3.04 3.08
N GLY A 65 -1.91 4.32 3.49
CA GLY A 65 -1.03 4.92 4.49
C GLY A 65 0.45 4.80 4.13
N GLY A 66 0.76 4.81 2.84
CA GLY A 66 2.08 4.52 2.31
C GLY A 66 3.04 5.72 2.28
N ILE A 67 4.32 5.41 2.08
CA ILE A 67 5.38 6.38 1.83
C ILE A 67 6.13 6.02 0.56
N SER A 68 6.78 7.02 -0.03
CA SER A 68 7.73 6.78 -1.12
C SER A 68 8.85 7.80 -1.06
N ASP A 69 9.87 7.61 -1.89
CA ASP A 69 10.73 8.73 -2.21
C ASP A 69 9.96 9.78 -3.05
N ARG A 70 10.47 11.01 -3.10
CA ARG A 70 9.83 12.14 -3.80
C ARG A 70 9.61 11.94 -5.31
N HIS A 71 10.25 10.95 -5.93
CA HIS A 71 10.04 10.59 -7.33
C HIS A 71 9.18 9.33 -7.49
N GLN A 72 8.72 8.75 -6.39
CA GLN A 72 8.00 7.47 -6.32
C GLN A 72 8.73 6.35 -7.06
N TYR A 73 10.06 6.27 -6.97
CA TYR A 73 10.80 5.12 -7.49
C TYR A 73 10.67 3.92 -6.56
N ILE A 74 10.76 4.16 -5.25
CA ILE A 74 10.61 3.15 -4.21
C ILE A 74 9.39 3.52 -3.39
N CYS A 75 8.44 2.59 -3.33
CA CYS A 75 7.17 2.76 -2.65
C CYS A 75 7.03 1.70 -1.56
N PHE A 76 6.43 2.09 -0.44
CA PHE A 76 6.06 1.21 0.65
C PHE A 76 4.65 1.55 1.13
N ALA A 77 3.82 0.55 1.36
CA ALA A 77 2.48 0.71 1.93
C ALA A 77 2.01 -0.56 2.60
N LEU A 78 0.93 -0.46 3.38
CA LEU A 78 0.28 -1.62 3.98
C LEU A 78 -0.80 -2.17 3.05
N ALA A 79 -0.86 -3.48 2.90
CA ALA A 79 -2.04 -4.17 2.42
C ALA A 79 -2.64 -5.04 3.54
N LEU A 80 -3.96 -5.20 3.55
CA LEU A 80 -4.68 -5.95 4.58
C LEU A 80 -5.62 -6.98 3.96
N TRP A 81 -5.90 -8.04 4.71
CA TRP A 81 -6.97 -8.99 4.39
C TRP A 81 -7.58 -9.55 5.66
N ASN A 82 -8.90 -9.50 5.77
CA ASN A 82 -9.69 -10.02 6.90
C ASN A 82 -10.11 -11.50 6.69
N GLY A 83 -9.58 -12.17 5.67
CA GLY A 83 -9.95 -13.53 5.27
C GLY A 83 -11.28 -13.63 4.51
N ARG A 84 -11.96 -12.50 4.27
CA ARG A 84 -13.30 -12.44 3.66
C ARG A 84 -13.35 -11.57 2.41
N ASP A 85 -12.58 -10.49 2.38
CA ASP A 85 -12.60 -9.56 1.26
C ASP A 85 -12.22 -10.28 -0.05
N PRO A 86 -12.89 -9.96 -1.17
CA PRO A 86 -12.63 -10.59 -2.47
C PRO A 86 -11.32 -10.11 -3.11
N ILE A 87 -10.65 -9.13 -2.49
CA ILE A 87 -9.36 -8.57 -2.89
C ILE A 87 -8.60 -8.11 -1.64
N LEU A 88 -7.28 -8.00 -1.76
CA LEU A 88 -6.47 -7.31 -0.75
C LEU A 88 -6.86 -5.83 -0.67
N LYS A 89 -6.99 -5.31 0.56
CA LYS A 89 -7.15 -3.87 0.79
C LYS A 89 -5.79 -3.19 0.69
N GLU A 90 -5.41 -2.81 -0.53
CA GLU A 90 -4.14 -2.13 -0.83
C GLU A 90 -4.27 -0.60 -0.93
N ARG A 91 -5.49 -0.11 -1.15
CA ARG A 91 -5.82 1.28 -1.47
C ARG A 91 -7.25 1.58 -1.03
N LEU A 92 -7.60 2.87 -0.96
CA LEU A 92 -8.96 3.28 -0.61
C LEU A 92 -9.91 3.04 -1.77
N PHE A 93 -11.09 2.51 -1.44
CA PHE A 93 -12.21 2.44 -2.36
C PHE A 93 -12.99 3.75 -2.40
N GLY A 94 -13.59 4.04 -3.54
CA GLY A 94 -14.48 5.17 -3.72
C GLY A 94 -15.26 5.05 -5.01
N LEU A 95 -16.09 6.05 -5.25
CA LEU A 95 -16.91 6.22 -6.43
C LEU A 95 -16.27 7.25 -7.36
N THR A 96 -16.39 7.00 -8.65
CA THR A 96 -16.13 8.00 -9.68
C THR A 96 -17.23 9.06 -9.69
N GLY A 97 -17.00 10.18 -10.40
CA GLY A 97 -18.01 11.22 -10.56
C GLY A 97 -19.31 10.77 -11.22
N ASN A 98 -19.28 9.67 -11.99
CA ASN A 98 -20.47 9.07 -12.62
C ASN A 98 -21.21 8.10 -11.68
N GLU A 99 -20.58 7.67 -10.59
CA GLU A 99 -21.12 6.69 -9.66
C GLU A 99 -21.69 7.32 -8.38
N GLY A 100 -21.12 8.45 -7.93
CA GLY A 100 -21.64 9.21 -6.80
C GLY A 100 -22.71 10.22 -7.21
N ASN A 101 -23.75 10.37 -6.40
CA ASN A 101 -24.81 11.35 -6.61
C ASN A 101 -24.34 12.81 -6.42
N HIS A 102 -23.23 13.02 -5.71
CA HIS A 102 -22.58 14.32 -5.51
C HIS A 102 -21.14 14.40 -6.06
N GLY A 103 -20.70 13.43 -6.87
CA GLY A 103 -19.39 13.43 -7.53
C GLY A 103 -18.48 12.29 -7.05
N GLU A 104 -17.16 12.52 -7.08
CA GLU A 104 -16.20 11.54 -6.55
C GLU A 104 -16.29 11.47 -5.03
N ASP A 105 -16.25 10.25 -4.51
CA ASP A 105 -16.63 10.02 -3.12
C ASP A 105 -15.89 8.81 -2.54
N VAL A 106 -15.10 9.01 -1.48
CA VAL A 106 -14.30 7.94 -0.86
C VAL A 106 -15.15 7.21 0.17
N LYS A 107 -15.32 5.90 0.02
CA LYS A 107 -16.22 5.09 0.86
C LYS A 107 -15.47 4.34 1.95
N GLU A 108 -14.59 5.04 2.64
CA GLU A 108 -13.65 4.49 3.62
C GLU A 108 -13.50 5.45 4.81
N TYR A 109 -13.18 4.92 5.99
CA TYR A 109 -12.85 5.76 7.15
C TYR A 109 -11.36 5.68 7.48
N TYR A 110 -10.69 6.82 7.31
CA TYR A 110 -9.26 6.96 7.51
C TYR A 110 -8.91 8.38 7.96
N PHE A 111 -7.77 8.53 8.65
CA PHE A 111 -7.37 9.77 9.29
C PHE A 111 -5.86 9.95 9.25
N TYR A 112 -5.40 11.12 8.79
CA TYR A 112 -4.04 11.59 9.03
C TYR A 112 -4.00 12.20 10.43
N LEU A 113 -3.26 11.56 11.34
CA LEU A 113 -3.26 11.94 12.75
C LEU A 113 -2.10 12.88 13.10
N ASP A 114 -0.94 12.70 12.48
CA ASP A 114 0.23 13.55 12.73
C ASP A 114 1.22 13.50 11.55
N SER A 115 1.92 14.60 11.30
CA SER A 115 3.07 14.65 10.39
C SER A 115 3.92 15.89 10.67
N THR A 116 5.21 15.71 10.89
CA THR A 116 6.15 16.84 10.95
C THR A 116 6.44 17.40 9.55
N PRO A 117 6.84 18.68 9.40
CA PRO A 117 7.19 19.29 8.10
C PRO A 117 8.28 18.56 7.30
N THR A 118 9.19 17.86 7.97
CA THR A 118 10.23 17.04 7.35
C THR A 118 9.83 15.57 7.17
N HIS A 119 8.60 15.22 7.52
CA HIS A 119 8.10 13.85 7.57
C HIS A 119 9.00 12.95 8.44
N SER A 120 9.65 13.53 9.44
CA SER A 120 10.50 12.82 10.39
C SER A 120 9.68 11.97 11.37
N TYR A 121 8.41 12.33 11.55
CA TYR A 121 7.38 11.51 12.16
C TYR A 121 6.09 11.65 11.35
N MET A 122 5.36 10.54 11.17
CA MET A 122 4.03 10.49 10.53
C MET A 122 3.17 9.43 11.20
N LYS A 123 1.86 9.70 11.31
CA LYS A 123 0.88 8.76 11.86
C LYS A 123 -0.43 8.78 11.06
N PHE A 124 -0.87 7.60 10.64
CA PHE A 124 -2.10 7.36 9.90
C PHE A 124 -2.98 6.34 10.66
N LEU A 125 -4.30 6.46 10.54
CA LEU A 125 -5.27 5.52 11.06
C LEU A 125 -6.23 5.09 9.95
N TYR A 126 -6.46 3.79 9.82
CA TYR A 126 -7.48 3.20 8.97
C TYR A 126 -8.44 2.32 9.77
N LYS A 127 -9.73 2.42 9.49
CA LYS A 127 -10.78 1.58 10.08
C LYS A 127 -11.04 0.39 9.15
N TYR A 128 -10.56 -0.80 9.51
CA TYR A 128 -10.69 -1.99 8.66
C TYR A 128 -11.74 -2.97 9.19
N PRO A 129 -12.85 -3.21 8.47
CA PRO A 129 -13.91 -4.12 8.91
C PRO A 129 -13.50 -5.58 9.12
N HIS A 130 -14.15 -6.25 10.08
CA HIS A 130 -14.08 -7.72 10.20
C HIS A 130 -14.87 -8.45 9.11
N ALA A 131 -15.97 -7.86 8.64
CA ALA A 131 -16.81 -8.43 7.60
C ALA A 131 -16.29 -8.08 6.19
N GLU A 132 -16.76 -8.81 5.18
CA GLU A 132 -16.46 -8.51 3.78
C GLU A 132 -16.84 -7.07 3.43
N PHE A 133 -15.92 -6.36 2.82
CA PHE A 133 -16.12 -4.98 2.42
C PHE A 133 -17.20 -4.86 1.30
N PRO A 134 -18.22 -3.99 1.44
CA PRO A 134 -19.43 -4.03 0.63
C PRO A 134 -19.31 -3.21 -0.66
N TYR A 135 -18.28 -3.49 -1.48
CA TYR A 135 -17.96 -2.73 -2.69
C TYR A 135 -19.16 -2.55 -3.64
N ALA A 136 -19.85 -3.65 -3.97
CA ALA A 136 -20.97 -3.64 -4.91
C ALA A 136 -22.17 -2.86 -4.36
N ARG A 137 -22.53 -3.09 -3.09
CA ARG A 137 -23.66 -2.40 -2.44
C ARG A 137 -23.43 -0.89 -2.40
N LEU A 138 -22.21 -0.45 -2.08
CA LEU A 138 -21.86 0.98 -2.08
C LEU A 138 -22.02 1.61 -3.47
N ALA A 139 -21.52 0.96 -4.52
CA ALA A 139 -21.64 1.47 -5.88
C ALA A 139 -23.08 1.46 -6.40
N GLU A 140 -23.83 0.38 -6.16
CA GLU A 140 -25.20 0.21 -6.66
C GLU A 140 -26.19 1.15 -5.99
N GLU A 141 -26.12 1.31 -4.66
CA GLU A 141 -27.03 2.18 -3.93
C GLU A 141 -26.79 3.66 -4.27
N ASN A 142 -25.53 4.11 -4.35
CA ASN A 142 -25.24 5.50 -4.73
C ASN A 142 -25.64 5.81 -6.18
N ARG A 143 -25.51 4.86 -7.12
CA ARG A 143 -25.96 5.04 -8.51
C ARG A 143 -27.48 5.22 -8.63
N ARG A 144 -28.26 4.68 -7.69
CA ARG A 144 -29.72 4.83 -7.67
C ARG A 144 -30.18 6.16 -7.07
N ARG A 145 -29.30 6.87 -6.37
CA ARG A 145 -29.62 8.13 -5.68
C ARG A 145 -29.51 9.33 -6.63
N GLY A 146 -30.41 10.28 -6.44
CA GLY A 146 -30.42 11.55 -7.15
C GLY A 146 -29.65 12.63 -6.39
N LYS A 147 -29.53 13.81 -7.02
CA LYS A 147 -28.84 14.98 -6.46
C LYS A 147 -29.47 15.51 -5.15
N HIS A 148 -30.72 15.14 -4.87
CA HIS A 148 -31.46 15.57 -3.69
C HIS A 148 -31.40 14.56 -2.53
N ASP A 149 -30.91 13.36 -2.79
CA ASP A 149 -30.72 12.34 -1.75
C ASP A 149 -29.36 12.55 -1.05
N LEU A 150 -29.25 12.11 0.20
CA LEU A 150 -27.95 12.02 0.87
C LEU A 150 -27.09 10.92 0.24
N GLU A 151 -25.77 10.97 0.41
CA GLU A 151 -24.88 9.87 0.03
C GLU A 151 -25.20 8.61 0.85
N PHE A 152 -24.99 7.42 0.26
CA PHE A 152 -25.00 6.16 1.01
C PHE A 152 -23.59 5.86 1.45
N GLU A 153 -23.35 5.93 2.75
CA GLU A 153 -22.02 5.81 3.34
C GLU A 153 -21.68 4.40 3.79
N LEU A 154 -20.38 4.13 3.98
CA LEU A 154 -19.93 2.83 4.48
C LEU A 154 -20.58 2.49 5.83
N ILE A 155 -20.79 3.47 6.71
CA ILE A 155 -21.47 3.24 8.00
C ILE A 155 -22.93 2.79 7.84
N ASP A 156 -23.64 3.28 6.81
CA ASP A 156 -25.04 2.94 6.55
C ASP A 156 -25.23 1.47 6.15
N THR A 157 -24.13 0.79 5.82
CA THR A 157 -24.16 -0.63 5.48
C THR A 157 -24.34 -1.52 6.71
N GLY A 158 -24.09 -1.00 7.92
CA GLY A 158 -24.03 -1.76 9.18
C GLY A 158 -22.70 -2.49 9.39
N ILE A 159 -21.70 -2.27 8.53
CA ILE A 159 -20.43 -3.01 8.59
C ILE A 159 -19.65 -2.80 9.89
N PHE A 160 -19.89 -1.69 10.58
CA PHE A 160 -19.26 -1.36 11.86
C PHE A 160 -20.13 -1.69 13.07
N ASP A 161 -21.31 -2.31 12.88
CA ASP A 161 -22.23 -2.62 13.96
C ASP A 161 -21.59 -3.50 15.03
N GLY A 162 -21.75 -3.10 16.30
CA GLY A 162 -21.10 -3.76 17.43
C GLY A 162 -19.57 -3.60 17.44
N ASP A 163 -19.05 -2.51 16.88
CA ASP A 163 -17.63 -2.18 16.83
C ASP A 163 -16.77 -3.22 16.11
N ARG A 164 -17.34 -3.94 15.13
CA ARG A 164 -16.68 -5.07 14.43
C ARG A 164 -15.66 -4.63 13.38
N TYR A 165 -14.59 -3.98 13.83
CA TYR A 165 -13.49 -3.53 13.00
C TYR A 165 -12.17 -3.48 13.76
N PHE A 166 -11.09 -3.38 13.00
CA PHE A 166 -9.77 -3.05 13.47
C PHE A 166 -9.50 -1.56 13.32
N ASP A 167 -8.96 -0.93 14.38
CA ASP A 167 -8.16 0.27 14.19
C ASP A 167 -6.75 -0.14 13.75
N VAL A 168 -6.32 0.31 12.58
CA VAL A 168 -4.99 0.04 12.05
C VAL A 168 -4.20 1.34 12.02
N PHE A 169 -3.28 1.49 12.96
CA PHE A 169 -2.35 2.62 13.01
C PHE A 169 -1.09 2.29 12.23
N ILE A 170 -0.65 3.21 11.39
CA ILE A 170 0.63 3.13 10.67
C ILE A 170 1.46 4.34 11.08
N GLU A 171 2.63 4.07 11.67
CA GLU A 171 3.54 5.08 12.17
C GLU A 171 4.91 4.94 11.52
N TYR A 172 5.47 6.09 11.14
CA TYR A 172 6.81 6.21 10.60
C TYR A 172 7.64 7.15 11.47
N ALA A 173 8.88 6.76 11.79
CA ALA A 173 9.83 7.60 12.50
C ALA A 173 11.21 7.50 11.85
N LYS A 174 11.82 8.64 11.53
CA LYS A 174 13.14 8.69 10.89
C LYS A 174 14.25 8.82 11.93
N ALA A 175 15.12 7.82 11.99
CA ALA A 175 16.39 7.91 12.72
C ALA A 175 17.39 8.79 11.96
N THR A 176 17.41 8.65 10.63
CA THR A 176 18.15 9.50 9.69
C THR A 176 17.29 9.74 8.44
N PRO A 177 17.68 10.60 7.48
CA PRO A 177 16.92 10.77 6.24
C PRO A 177 16.66 9.49 5.46
N ASP A 178 17.52 8.47 5.59
CA ASP A 178 17.46 7.22 4.83
C ASP A 178 17.20 6.00 5.72
N ASP A 179 16.86 6.21 6.99
CA ASP A 179 16.62 5.17 7.98
C ASP A 179 15.28 5.40 8.70
N ILE A 180 14.29 4.62 8.31
CA ILE A 180 12.88 4.78 8.65
C ILE A 180 12.41 3.58 9.45
N LEU A 181 12.05 3.82 10.70
CA LEU A 181 11.37 2.86 11.56
C LEU A 181 9.87 2.91 11.26
N ILE A 182 9.25 1.74 11.16
CA ILE A 182 7.85 1.57 10.81
C ILE A 182 7.20 0.76 11.93
N ARG A 183 6.10 1.25 12.48
CA ARG A 183 5.28 0.52 13.45
C ARG A 183 3.86 0.46 12.93
N ILE A 184 3.28 -0.73 12.97
CA ILE A 184 1.89 -0.98 12.62
C ILE A 184 1.22 -1.58 13.85
N ASP A 185 0.27 -0.85 14.43
CA ASP A 185 -0.52 -1.31 15.56
C ASP A 185 -1.95 -1.57 15.11
N THR A 186 -2.41 -2.80 15.24
CA THR A 186 -3.79 -3.19 14.95
C THR A 186 -4.53 -3.50 16.24
N VAL A 187 -5.56 -2.73 16.54
CA VAL A 187 -6.43 -2.93 17.71
C VAL A 187 -7.76 -3.52 17.26
N ASN A 188 -8.14 -4.68 17.78
CA ASN A 188 -9.47 -5.25 17.57
C ASN A 188 -10.48 -4.50 18.45
N ARG A 189 -11.41 -3.76 17.84
CA ARG A 189 -12.47 -3.05 18.56
C ARG A 189 -13.71 -3.91 18.81
N GLY A 190 -13.83 -5.03 18.10
CA GLY A 190 -14.99 -5.89 18.13
C GLY A 190 -15.04 -6.81 19.35
N PRO A 191 -16.18 -7.47 19.56
CA PRO A 191 -16.44 -8.31 20.73
C PRO A 191 -15.85 -9.72 20.61
N GLU A 192 -15.37 -10.11 19.43
CA GLU A 192 -14.88 -11.45 19.11
C GLU A 192 -13.44 -11.39 18.59
N ALA A 193 -12.69 -12.48 18.79
CA ALA A 193 -11.39 -12.64 18.18
C ALA A 193 -11.53 -12.68 16.65
N ALA A 194 -10.69 -11.96 15.93
CA ALA A 194 -10.77 -11.84 14.48
C ALA A 194 -9.40 -12.10 13.82
N GLU A 195 -9.43 -12.87 12.74
CA GLU A 195 -8.25 -13.12 11.90
C GLU A 195 -7.91 -11.88 11.08
N LEU A 196 -6.63 -11.61 10.95
CA LEU A 196 -6.10 -10.52 10.15
C LEU A 196 -4.79 -10.94 9.49
N HIS A 197 -4.69 -10.67 8.20
CA HIS A 197 -3.43 -10.70 7.47
C HIS A 197 -2.92 -9.28 7.25
N LEU A 198 -1.66 -9.07 7.59
CA LEU A 198 -0.94 -7.82 7.33
C LEU A 198 0.14 -8.09 6.28
N LEU A 199 0.18 -7.23 5.27
CA LEU A 199 1.10 -7.30 4.15
C LEU A 199 1.81 -5.97 3.94
N PRO A 200 2.78 -5.59 4.80
CA PRO A 200 3.70 -4.51 4.48
C PRO A 200 4.38 -4.82 3.15
N THR A 201 4.19 -3.95 2.17
CA THR A 201 4.50 -4.20 0.77
C THR A 201 5.45 -3.12 0.27
N VAL A 202 6.53 -3.55 -0.37
CA VAL A 202 7.52 -2.67 -1.01
C VAL A 202 7.54 -2.96 -2.51
N TRP A 203 7.60 -1.92 -3.32
CA TRP A 203 7.67 -2.07 -4.77
C TRP A 203 8.38 -0.91 -5.45
N PHE A 204 8.78 -1.16 -6.69
CA PHE A 204 9.23 -0.12 -7.58
C PHE A 204 8.10 0.33 -8.50
N ARG A 205 7.94 1.64 -8.70
CA ARG A 205 7.05 2.16 -9.75
C ARG A 205 7.54 1.69 -11.09
N ASN A 206 6.62 1.25 -11.94
CA ASN A 206 6.98 0.70 -13.24
C ASN A 206 7.40 1.81 -14.21
N THR A 207 8.70 2.05 -14.33
CA THR A 207 9.28 3.00 -15.31
C THR A 207 9.81 2.31 -16.56
N TRP A 208 10.04 0.99 -16.50
CA TRP A 208 10.70 0.21 -17.56
C TRP A 208 9.76 -0.22 -18.67
N SER A 209 8.50 -0.54 -18.35
CA SER A 209 7.53 -0.95 -19.36
C SER A 209 7.07 0.20 -20.27
N TRP A 210 7.33 1.45 -19.88
CA TRP A 210 6.85 2.66 -20.59
C TRP A 210 7.97 3.47 -21.25
N GLY A 211 9.21 2.98 -21.25
CA GLY A 211 10.36 3.66 -21.87
C GLY A 211 10.83 4.92 -21.13
N LEU A 212 10.43 5.13 -19.88
CA LEU A 212 10.94 6.24 -19.05
C LEU A 212 12.36 5.93 -18.54
N ASP A 213 12.59 4.68 -18.14
CA ASP A 213 13.92 4.17 -17.78
C ASP A 213 13.96 2.64 -17.93
N GLU A 214 14.75 2.14 -18.86
CA GLU A 214 14.83 0.71 -19.19
C GLU A 214 15.55 -0.12 -18.10
N ARG A 215 16.23 0.53 -17.15
CA ARG A 215 16.96 -0.16 -16.08
C ARG A 215 16.00 -0.70 -15.03
N LYS A 216 15.55 -1.94 -15.23
CA LYS A 216 14.64 -2.62 -14.30
C LYS A 216 15.33 -2.86 -12.94
N PRO A 217 14.80 -2.29 -11.83
CA PRO A 217 15.31 -2.53 -10.49
C PRO A 217 14.91 -3.93 -9.99
N ARG A 218 15.41 -4.33 -8.82
CA ARG A 218 15.14 -5.69 -8.32
C ARG A 218 15.01 -5.77 -6.80
N LEU A 219 13.96 -6.47 -6.36
CA LEU A 219 13.74 -6.94 -5.00
C LEU A 219 14.20 -8.38 -4.90
N ARG A 220 14.84 -8.75 -3.79
CA ARG A 220 15.20 -10.14 -3.46
C ARG A 220 15.13 -10.39 -1.97
N GLN A 221 14.79 -11.61 -1.58
CA GLN A 221 15.03 -12.03 -0.20
C GLN A 221 16.54 -12.00 0.10
N ASP A 222 16.89 -11.47 1.27
CA ASP A 222 18.24 -11.49 1.81
C ASP A 222 18.32 -12.47 2.98
N GLY A 223 18.86 -13.66 2.71
CA GLY A 223 19.04 -14.72 3.71
C GLY A 223 20.32 -14.59 4.54
N SER A 224 21.05 -13.48 4.45
CA SER A 224 22.29 -13.27 5.22
C SER A 224 22.06 -12.82 6.67
N VAL A 225 20.79 -12.62 7.07
CA VAL A 225 20.36 -12.18 8.40
C VAL A 225 19.38 -13.17 9.02
N GLU A 226 19.32 -13.17 10.36
CA GLU A 226 18.40 -14.04 11.11
C GLU A 226 16.93 -13.65 10.96
N ILE A 227 16.64 -12.36 10.75
CA ILE A 227 15.27 -11.88 10.55
C ILE A 227 14.92 -11.81 9.06
N ALA A 228 13.64 -11.84 8.74
CA ALA A 228 13.21 -11.67 7.36
C ALA A 228 13.64 -10.31 6.80
N ALA A 229 14.27 -10.32 5.62
CA ALA A 229 14.76 -9.11 4.97
C ALA A 229 14.53 -9.16 3.46
N ILE A 230 14.05 -8.04 2.91
CA ILE A 230 13.94 -7.80 1.47
C ILE A 230 15.01 -6.77 1.09
N ARG A 231 15.94 -7.16 0.22
CA ARG A 231 16.90 -6.24 -0.38
C ARG A 231 16.30 -5.59 -1.62
N LEU A 232 16.44 -4.28 -1.70
CA LEU A 232 16.08 -3.45 -2.84
C LEU A 232 17.36 -3.03 -3.56
N ASP A 233 17.49 -3.36 -4.84
CA ASP A 233 18.56 -2.90 -5.73
C ASP A 233 17.97 -1.90 -6.74
N HIS A 234 18.22 -0.59 -6.55
CA HIS A 234 17.78 0.47 -7.46
C HIS A 234 18.97 1.28 -7.98
N TYR A 235 19.05 1.53 -9.28
CA TYR A 235 20.20 2.19 -9.90
C TYR A 235 20.49 3.59 -9.34
N TYR A 236 19.44 4.37 -9.01
CA TYR A 236 19.58 5.72 -8.47
C TYR A 236 19.85 5.74 -6.95
N TYR A 237 19.25 4.79 -6.22
CA TYR A 237 19.26 4.80 -4.75
C TYR A 237 20.26 3.81 -4.13
N GLY A 238 20.93 3.01 -4.95
CA GLY A 238 21.79 1.93 -4.50
C GLY A 238 21.00 0.81 -3.81
N ARG A 239 21.67 0.13 -2.88
CA ARG A 239 21.09 -0.94 -2.09
C ARG A 239 20.35 -0.39 -0.87
N ARG A 240 19.19 -0.96 -0.60
CA ARG A 240 18.41 -0.73 0.62
C ARG A 240 17.84 -2.04 1.13
N TRP A 241 17.36 -2.03 2.36
CA TRP A 241 16.75 -3.19 3.01
C TRP A 241 15.46 -2.78 3.68
N LEU A 242 14.44 -3.63 3.53
CA LEU A 242 13.27 -3.67 4.40
C LEU A 242 13.44 -4.86 5.34
N TYR A 243 13.72 -4.55 6.61
CA TYR A 243 13.80 -5.50 7.70
C TYR A 243 12.43 -5.71 8.33
N CYS A 244 12.09 -6.96 8.60
CA CYS A 244 10.76 -7.41 9.02
C CYS A 244 10.86 -8.18 10.35
N GLU A 245 10.11 -7.77 11.37
CA GLU A 245 10.09 -8.43 12.68
C GLU A 245 9.65 -9.90 12.59
N GLY A 246 10.43 -10.80 13.19
CA GLY A 246 10.16 -12.24 13.16
C GLY A 246 10.53 -12.90 11.83
N SER A 247 9.70 -13.85 11.41
CA SER A 247 9.93 -14.71 10.24
C SER A 247 8.66 -14.86 9.37
N PRO A 248 8.08 -13.76 8.88
CA PRO A 248 6.96 -13.82 7.94
C PRO A 248 7.33 -14.55 6.65
N GLU A 249 6.31 -15.08 5.96
CA GLU A 249 6.47 -15.55 4.58
C GLU A 249 6.73 -14.33 3.68
N LEU A 250 7.77 -14.37 2.86
CA LEU A 250 8.07 -13.29 1.90
C LEU A 250 7.54 -13.67 0.52
N LEU A 251 6.59 -12.90 0.02
CA LEU A 251 5.92 -13.11 -1.26
C LEU A 251 6.46 -12.12 -2.29
N PHE A 252 6.82 -12.59 -3.48
CA PHE A 252 7.41 -11.77 -4.54
C PHE A 252 6.61 -11.86 -5.84
N THR A 253 6.48 -10.74 -6.53
CA THR A 253 5.91 -10.64 -7.88
C THR A 253 6.52 -9.46 -8.63
N GLU A 254 6.02 -9.17 -9.83
CA GLU A 254 6.35 -7.96 -10.59
C GLU A 254 5.28 -6.89 -10.41
N ASN A 255 5.67 -5.61 -10.34
CA ASN A 255 4.76 -4.49 -10.55
C ASN A 255 4.50 -4.30 -12.07
N GLU A 256 4.00 -5.35 -12.72
CA GLU A 256 3.71 -5.37 -14.16
C GLU A 256 2.23 -5.66 -14.41
N THR A 257 1.68 -4.98 -15.42
CA THR A 257 0.27 -5.11 -15.78
C THR A 257 -0.08 -6.54 -16.16
N ASN A 258 -1.16 -7.06 -15.57
CA ASN A 258 -1.79 -8.32 -15.94
C ASN A 258 -2.58 -8.15 -17.24
N ASN A 259 -1.87 -8.15 -18.36
CA ASN A 259 -2.42 -8.05 -19.71
C ASN A 259 -3.45 -9.14 -20.01
N ARG A 260 -3.23 -10.35 -19.50
CA ARG A 260 -4.16 -11.47 -19.71
C ARG A 260 -5.53 -11.19 -19.12
N ARG A 261 -5.57 -10.66 -17.89
CA ARG A 261 -6.81 -10.29 -17.22
C ARG A 261 -7.49 -9.10 -17.88
N LEU A 262 -6.71 -8.07 -18.21
CA LEU A 262 -7.27 -6.75 -18.56
C LEU A 262 -7.51 -6.56 -20.06
N PHE A 263 -6.68 -7.16 -20.90
CA PHE A 263 -6.66 -6.92 -22.35
C PHE A 263 -6.73 -8.21 -23.17
N GLY A 264 -6.76 -9.39 -22.53
CA GLY A 264 -6.82 -10.68 -23.22
C GLY A 264 -5.53 -11.04 -23.98
N SER A 265 -4.42 -10.36 -23.72
CA SER A 265 -3.12 -10.60 -24.35
C SER A 265 -2.12 -11.23 -23.38
N ASP A 266 -1.02 -11.76 -23.92
CA ASP A 266 -0.02 -12.44 -23.09
C ASP A 266 0.71 -11.49 -22.12
N ASN A 267 1.05 -12.04 -20.96
CA ASN A 267 1.90 -11.35 -19.99
C ASN A 267 3.37 -11.57 -20.35
N ASN A 268 4.22 -10.57 -20.09
CA ASN A 268 5.68 -10.69 -20.26
C ASN A 268 6.33 -11.61 -19.21
N SER A 269 5.65 -11.77 -18.07
CA SER A 269 6.05 -12.58 -16.92
C SER A 269 4.84 -13.35 -16.40
N PRO A 270 5.00 -14.59 -15.88
CA PRO A 270 3.91 -15.28 -15.18
C PRO A 270 3.55 -14.61 -13.85
N TYR A 271 4.47 -13.83 -13.26
CA TYR A 271 4.26 -13.09 -12.02
C TYR A 271 3.94 -11.63 -12.36
N VAL A 272 2.71 -11.21 -12.04
CA VAL A 272 2.14 -9.89 -12.39
C VAL A 272 1.63 -9.16 -11.14
N LYS A 273 1.20 -7.90 -11.28
CA LYS A 273 0.92 -6.99 -10.15
C LYS A 273 -0.03 -7.55 -9.09
N ASP A 274 -1.02 -8.33 -9.51
CA ASP A 274 -2.03 -8.97 -8.66
C ASP A 274 -1.62 -10.39 -8.18
N GLY A 275 -0.38 -10.82 -8.41
CA GLY A 275 0.09 -12.16 -8.03
C GLY A 275 -0.02 -12.46 -6.53
N ILE A 276 0.27 -11.49 -5.67
CA ILE A 276 0.13 -11.62 -4.21
C ILE A 276 -1.35 -11.71 -3.79
N ASN A 277 -2.22 -10.95 -4.47
CA ASN A 277 -3.66 -11.06 -4.28
C ASN A 277 -4.16 -12.45 -4.67
N ASP A 278 -3.77 -12.94 -5.84
CA ASP A 278 -4.17 -14.25 -6.33
C ASP A 278 -3.63 -15.40 -5.46
N TYR A 279 -2.44 -15.24 -4.89
CA TYR A 279 -1.84 -16.21 -3.97
C TYR A 279 -2.64 -16.38 -2.68
N LEU A 280 -3.05 -15.27 -2.05
CA LEU A 280 -3.78 -15.30 -0.78
C LEU A 280 -5.28 -15.49 -0.96
N VAL A 281 -5.90 -14.64 -1.78
CA VAL A 281 -7.36 -14.55 -1.89
C VAL A 281 -7.92 -15.65 -2.78
N LEU A 282 -7.22 -16.00 -3.87
CA LEU A 282 -7.65 -17.05 -4.80
C LEU A 282 -6.94 -18.40 -4.59
N GLY A 283 -6.03 -18.48 -3.61
CA GLY A 283 -5.27 -19.70 -3.31
C GLY A 283 -4.31 -20.17 -4.41
N ARG A 284 -3.99 -19.33 -5.40
CA ARG A 284 -3.13 -19.70 -6.55
C ARG A 284 -1.66 -19.64 -6.16
N LYS A 285 -1.16 -20.75 -5.60
CA LYS A 285 0.21 -20.82 -5.05
C LYS A 285 1.34 -20.53 -6.05
N ASN A 286 1.08 -20.68 -7.35
CA ASN A 286 2.03 -20.37 -8.43
C ASN A 286 1.96 -18.91 -8.94
N ALA A 287 1.13 -18.05 -8.34
CA ALA A 287 0.98 -16.65 -8.75
C ALA A 287 2.12 -15.73 -8.25
N VAL A 288 2.96 -16.22 -7.32
CA VAL A 288 4.15 -15.53 -6.79
C VAL A 288 5.42 -16.24 -7.25
N ASN A 289 6.52 -15.49 -7.32
CA ASN A 289 7.80 -15.99 -7.78
C ASN A 289 8.50 -16.85 -6.71
N PRO A 290 8.67 -18.18 -6.92
CA PRO A 290 9.34 -19.06 -5.96
C PRO A 290 10.84 -18.77 -5.83
N GLU A 291 11.45 -18.01 -6.76
CA GLU A 291 12.85 -17.57 -6.66
C GLU A 291 13.06 -16.40 -5.68
N ALA A 292 11.99 -15.98 -4.98
CA ALA A 292 12.02 -14.90 -3.99
C ALA A 292 12.64 -13.59 -4.54
N SER A 293 12.24 -13.22 -5.77
CA SER A 293 12.74 -12.07 -6.51
C SER A 293 11.63 -11.42 -7.34
N GLY A 294 11.70 -10.10 -7.55
CA GLY A 294 10.75 -9.40 -8.42
C GLY A 294 10.91 -7.89 -8.37
N THR A 295 9.83 -7.15 -8.60
CA THR A 295 9.77 -5.68 -8.44
C THR A 295 8.68 -5.22 -7.47
N LYS A 296 7.88 -6.15 -6.93
CA LYS A 296 6.94 -5.97 -5.82
C LYS A 296 7.08 -7.15 -4.85
N ALA A 297 7.09 -6.87 -3.55
CA ALA A 297 7.19 -7.90 -2.53
C ALA A 297 6.43 -7.51 -1.26
N SER A 298 5.87 -8.50 -0.57
CA SER A 298 5.16 -8.32 0.68
C SER A 298 5.67 -9.31 1.74
N ALA A 299 5.81 -8.83 2.97
CA ALA A 299 5.97 -9.71 4.13
C ALA A 299 4.58 -10.09 4.65
N HIS A 300 4.21 -11.37 4.58
CA HIS A 300 2.88 -11.84 4.98
C HIS A 300 2.88 -12.29 6.45
N TYR A 301 2.15 -11.53 7.27
CA TYR A 301 1.86 -11.87 8.65
C TYR A 301 0.41 -12.31 8.78
N THR A 302 0.17 -13.37 9.54
CA THR A 302 -1.17 -13.81 9.90
C THR A 302 -1.28 -13.82 11.42
N THR A 303 -2.37 -13.25 11.94
CA THR A 303 -2.62 -13.16 13.38
C THR A 303 -4.11 -13.27 13.67
N THR A 304 -4.44 -13.68 14.88
CA THR A 304 -5.79 -13.59 15.43
C THR A 304 -5.75 -12.65 16.61
N VAL A 305 -6.38 -11.49 16.49
CA VAL A 305 -6.37 -10.46 17.53
C VAL A 305 -7.60 -10.63 18.41
N ALA A 306 -7.41 -10.88 19.70
CA ALA A 306 -8.51 -11.02 20.65
C ALA A 306 -9.22 -9.67 20.92
N PRO A 307 -10.46 -9.66 21.44
CA PRO A 307 -11.22 -8.44 21.72
C PRO A 307 -10.44 -7.43 22.56
N GLY A 308 -10.38 -6.18 22.09
CA GLY A 308 -9.66 -5.09 22.78
C GLY A 308 -8.14 -5.23 22.82
N GLN A 309 -7.56 -6.29 22.26
CA GLN A 309 -6.11 -6.49 22.22
C GLN A 309 -5.49 -5.79 21.01
N THR A 310 -4.18 -5.53 21.13
CA THR A 310 -3.36 -4.95 20.08
C THR A 310 -2.35 -5.97 19.58
N PHE A 311 -2.23 -6.09 18.26
CA PHE A 311 -1.09 -6.71 17.60
C PHE A 311 -0.17 -5.62 17.06
N THR A 312 1.12 -5.67 17.42
CA THR A 312 2.13 -4.71 16.98
C THR A 312 3.12 -5.40 16.06
N LEU A 313 3.38 -4.76 14.92
CA LEU A 313 4.39 -5.17 13.96
C LEU A 313 5.41 -4.05 13.75
N ARG A 314 6.71 -4.40 13.78
CA ARG A 314 7.81 -3.47 13.53
C ARG A 314 8.56 -3.82 12.25
N LEU A 315 8.90 -2.80 11.47
CA LEU A 315 9.76 -2.90 10.29
C LEU A 315 10.76 -1.76 10.26
N ARG A 316 11.78 -1.88 9.42
CA ARG A 316 12.75 -0.82 9.18
C ARG A 316 13.16 -0.79 7.71
N LEU A 317 12.98 0.36 7.07
CA LEU A 317 13.46 0.64 5.72
C LEU A 317 14.73 1.48 5.81
N THR A 318 15.88 0.95 5.36
CA THR A 318 17.17 1.63 5.49
C THR A 318 18.13 1.39 4.33
N ASP A 319 19.11 2.27 4.13
CA ASP A 319 20.29 2.06 3.27
C ASP A 319 21.46 1.38 3.99
N ALA A 320 21.34 1.11 5.28
CA ALA A 320 22.36 0.43 6.07
C ALA A 320 22.26 -1.09 5.93
N SER A 321 23.40 -1.71 5.56
CA SER A 321 23.47 -3.15 5.33
C SER A 321 23.46 -3.95 6.64
N PRO A 322 23.09 -5.24 6.60
CA PRO A 322 23.12 -6.10 7.78
C PRO A 322 24.44 -6.11 8.56
N ALA A 323 25.56 -5.93 7.86
CA ALA A 323 26.89 -5.95 8.47
C ALA A 323 27.16 -4.72 9.36
N THR A 324 26.38 -3.64 9.19
CA THR A 324 26.66 -2.33 9.79
C THR A 324 25.64 -1.91 10.84
N VAL A 325 24.50 -2.61 10.96
CA VAL A 325 23.39 -2.18 11.79
C VAL A 325 22.55 -3.35 12.30
N LYS A 326 22.02 -3.24 13.53
CA LYS A 326 21.01 -4.17 14.03
C LYS A 326 19.71 -4.03 13.22
N PRO A 327 19.15 -5.10 12.66
CA PRO A 327 18.02 -5.01 11.74
C PRO A 327 16.74 -4.33 12.28
N LEU A 328 16.47 -4.38 13.60
CA LEU A 328 15.34 -3.71 14.27
C LEU A 328 15.77 -2.96 15.53
#